data_AF-A0A969HWC5-F1
#
_entry.id   AF-A0A969HWC5-F1
#
_cell.length_a   1.000
_cell.length_b   1.000
_cell.length_c   1.000
_cell.angle_alpha   90.00
_cell.angle_beta   90.00
_cell.angle_gamma   90.00
#
_symmetry.space_group_name_H-M   'P 1'
#
loop_
_entity.id
_entity.type
_entity.pdbx_description
1 polymer ?
#
loop_
_entity_poly.entity_id
_entity_poly.type
_entity_poly.pdbx_seq_one_letter_code
_entity_poly.pdbx_strand_id
1 'polypeptide(L)'
;MEHVTYFQAVQWLLKATQNDDPTPPPARLCATLAALPDTRGVLLTLLAKIGEHADFTREPSYQQCMHDIPAYIDRERFRSQIVAIRTYPHVWWSLWLYPACARVYELTHSLIEAEQRGDILPFALPILPAEPIILGEVTIAGSLIAQIYRLLEVMGTAQGNANEDDAVLSEDEQQGYAINVTMHLRHKEGGRILVSIQPPVQGIAVLTVRDLRIEFPFDETGIASTIVPASVLENISHHTDLQITIQQNDDPD
;
A
#
# COMPACT_ATOMS: atom_id res chain seq x y z
N MET A 1 -14.28 34.77 15.84
CA MET A 1 -15.34 34.49 14.85
C MET A 1 -15.88 35.83 14.39
N GLU A 2 -15.57 36.24 13.16
CA GLU A 2 -16.21 37.43 12.59
C GLU A 2 -17.68 37.11 12.33
N HIS A 3 -18.58 37.95 12.82
CA HIS A 3 -20.01 37.81 12.55
C HIS A 3 -20.29 38.24 11.12
N VAL A 4 -20.66 37.29 10.27
CA VAL A 4 -21.20 37.58 8.94
C VAL A 4 -22.54 38.27 9.10
N THR A 5 -22.70 39.41 8.44
CA THR A 5 -23.94 40.18 8.45
C THR A 5 -24.91 39.68 7.37
N TYR A 6 -26.22 39.84 7.62
CA TYR A 6 -27.27 39.63 6.62
C TYR A 6 -26.93 40.30 5.27
N PHE A 7 -26.43 41.55 5.34
CA PHE A 7 -26.06 42.33 4.17
C PHE A 7 -24.97 41.65 3.33
N GLN A 8 -23.93 41.09 3.96
CA GLN A 8 -22.86 40.37 3.25
C GLN A 8 -23.37 39.12 2.53
N ALA A 9 -24.27 38.35 3.18
CA ALA A 9 -24.86 37.16 2.59
C ALA A 9 -25.70 37.51 1.34
N VAL A 10 -26.52 38.56 1.43
CA VAL A 10 -27.34 39.04 0.30
C VAL A 10 -26.47 39.59 -0.84
N GLN A 11 -25.46 40.40 -0.53
CA GLN A 11 -24.55 40.95 -1.54
C GLN A 11 -23.82 39.85 -2.32
N TRP A 12 -23.32 38.83 -1.60
CA TRP A 12 -22.66 37.69 -2.23
C TRP A 12 -23.61 36.95 -3.18
N LEU A 13 -24.83 36.68 -2.75
CA LEU A 13 -25.81 35.90 -3.51
C LEU A 13 -26.40 36.68 -4.70
N LEU A 14 -26.52 38.00 -4.60
CA LEU A 14 -26.80 38.87 -5.75
C LEU A 14 -25.68 38.80 -6.78
N LYS A 15 -24.42 38.89 -6.33
CA LYS A 15 -23.26 38.80 -7.22
C LYS A 15 -23.17 37.43 -7.90
N ALA A 16 -23.37 36.34 -7.17
CA ALA A 16 -23.39 34.99 -7.73
C ALA A 16 -24.49 34.85 -8.80
N THR A 17 -25.70 35.35 -8.52
CA THR A 17 -26.84 35.29 -9.44
C THR A 17 -26.66 36.16 -10.69
N GLN A 18 -25.97 37.29 -10.58
CA GLN A 18 -25.66 38.19 -11.70
C GLN A 18 -24.61 37.61 -12.64
N ASN A 19 -23.66 36.85 -12.10
CA ASN A 19 -22.57 36.24 -12.87
C ASN A 19 -22.87 34.81 -13.32
N ASP A 20 -24.06 34.29 -12.99
CA ASP A 20 -24.41 32.87 -13.14
C ASP A 20 -23.33 31.94 -12.56
N ASP A 21 -22.71 32.37 -11.45
CA ASP A 21 -21.62 31.66 -10.78
C ASP A 21 -22.21 30.57 -9.87
N PRO A 22 -21.99 29.29 -10.17
CA PRO A 22 -22.55 28.20 -9.40
C PRO A 22 -21.66 27.81 -8.21
N THR A 23 -20.62 28.59 -7.92
CA THR A 23 -19.69 28.33 -6.81
C THR A 23 -20.44 28.34 -5.47
N PRO A 24 -20.25 27.31 -4.63
CA PRO A 24 -20.86 27.28 -3.31
C PRO A 24 -20.36 28.47 -2.45
N PRO A 25 -21.18 28.95 -1.52
CA PRO A 25 -20.80 30.08 -0.68
C PRO A 25 -19.71 29.65 0.30
N PRO A 26 -18.86 30.59 0.74
CA PRO A 26 -17.93 30.31 1.81
C PRO A 26 -18.62 29.76 3.06
N ALA A 27 -17.99 28.84 3.80
CA ALA A 27 -18.59 28.13 4.94
C ALA A 27 -19.16 29.09 6.01
N ARG A 28 -18.52 30.25 6.18
CA ARG A 28 -18.99 31.32 7.08
C ARG A 28 -20.33 31.94 6.67
N LEU A 29 -20.65 31.97 5.37
CA LEU A 29 -21.91 32.49 4.84
C LEU A 29 -23.02 31.43 4.90
N CYS A 30 -22.71 30.12 4.84
CA CYS A 30 -23.70 29.04 4.83
C CYS A 30 -24.65 29.11 6.04
N ALA A 31 -24.11 29.35 7.24
CA ALA A 31 -24.93 29.44 8.45
C ALA A 31 -25.96 30.58 8.37
N THR A 32 -25.57 31.73 7.82
CA THR A 32 -26.47 32.87 7.63
C THR A 32 -27.48 32.61 6.52
N LEU A 33 -27.06 32.04 5.38
CA LEU A 33 -27.93 31.70 4.24
C LEU A 33 -28.95 30.62 4.59
N ALA A 34 -28.58 29.65 5.43
CA ALA A 34 -29.48 28.60 5.89
C ALA A 34 -30.53 29.11 6.89
N ALA A 35 -30.19 30.11 7.71
CA ALA A 35 -31.06 30.64 8.76
C ALA A 35 -32.15 31.60 8.25
N LEU A 36 -32.00 32.17 7.06
CA LEU A 36 -32.88 33.21 6.54
C LEU A 36 -33.82 32.66 5.45
N PRO A 37 -35.15 32.83 5.57
CA PRO A 37 -36.09 32.37 4.54
C PRO A 37 -35.89 33.03 3.17
N ASP A 38 -35.62 34.34 3.15
CA ASP A 38 -35.50 35.12 1.91
C ASP A 38 -34.31 34.69 1.04
N THR A 39 -33.21 34.26 1.68
CA THR A 39 -32.01 33.80 0.96
C THR A 39 -32.23 32.45 0.30
N ARG A 40 -33.14 31.62 0.83
CA ARG A 40 -33.52 30.34 0.20
C ARG A 40 -34.27 30.56 -1.12
N GLY A 41 -35.11 31.58 -1.21
CA GLY A 41 -35.83 31.91 -2.45
C GLY A 41 -34.90 32.32 -3.59
N VAL A 42 -33.89 33.13 -3.31
CA VAL A 42 -32.90 33.52 -4.34
C VAL A 42 -31.98 32.35 -4.69
N LEU A 43 -31.61 31.52 -3.72
CA LEU A 43 -30.87 30.29 -3.99
C LEU A 43 -31.65 29.35 -4.93
N LEU A 44 -32.97 29.24 -4.74
CA LEU A 44 -33.84 28.50 -5.65
C LEU A 44 -33.88 29.11 -7.07
N THR A 45 -33.68 30.42 -7.20
CA THR A 45 -33.59 31.09 -8.50
C THR A 45 -32.27 30.77 -9.22
N LEU A 46 -31.16 30.76 -8.48
CA LEU A 46 -29.86 30.30 -8.98
C LEU A 46 -29.94 28.83 -9.42
N LEU A 47 -30.59 28.01 -8.60
CA LEU A 47 -30.88 26.60 -8.89
C LEU A 47 -31.69 26.40 -10.16
N ALA A 48 -32.76 27.18 -10.38
CA ALA A 48 -33.58 27.08 -11.58
C ALA A 48 -32.77 27.37 -12.86
N LYS A 49 -31.76 28.24 -12.78
CA LYS A 49 -30.86 28.55 -13.91
C LYS A 49 -29.82 27.46 -14.16
N ILE A 50 -29.23 26.90 -13.10
CA ILE A 50 -28.16 25.88 -13.21
C ILE A 50 -28.75 24.49 -13.49
N GLY A 51 -29.94 24.26 -12.95
CA GLY A 51 -30.51 22.96 -12.65
C GLY A 51 -31.55 22.46 -13.62
N GLU A 52 -31.57 22.92 -14.88
CA GLU A 52 -32.53 22.42 -15.89
C GLU A 52 -32.62 20.88 -15.92
N HIS A 53 -31.60 20.14 -15.47
CA HIS A 53 -31.56 18.66 -15.45
C HIS A 53 -31.14 18.03 -14.11
N ALA A 54 -31.11 18.78 -13.01
CA ALA A 54 -30.67 18.26 -11.71
C ALA A 54 -31.86 18.08 -10.75
N ASP A 55 -31.97 16.88 -10.16
CA ASP A 55 -33.02 16.57 -9.21
C ASP A 55 -32.65 17.05 -7.79
N PHE A 56 -33.23 18.19 -7.40
CA PHE A 56 -33.11 18.75 -6.06
C PHE A 56 -34.34 18.45 -5.17
N THR A 57 -35.24 17.57 -5.61
CA THR A 57 -36.44 17.23 -4.85
C THR A 57 -36.14 16.35 -3.64
N ARG A 58 -35.00 15.65 -3.66
CA ARG A 58 -34.55 14.81 -2.56
C ARG A 58 -33.88 15.66 -1.48
N GLU A 59 -34.30 15.45 -0.23
CA GLU A 59 -33.66 16.08 0.92
C GLU A 59 -32.19 15.64 1.00
N PRO A 60 -31.24 16.58 1.12
CA PRO A 60 -29.82 16.26 1.18
C PRO A 60 -29.50 15.52 2.49
N SER A 61 -28.69 14.48 2.40
CA SER A 61 -28.16 13.79 3.57
C SER A 61 -26.74 14.26 3.86
N TYR A 62 -26.50 14.75 5.08
CA TYR A 62 -25.16 15.13 5.56
C TYR A 62 -24.14 13.99 5.35
N GLN A 63 -24.50 12.76 5.72
CA GLN A 63 -23.62 11.60 5.60
C GLN A 63 -23.31 11.27 4.14
N GLN A 64 -24.31 11.36 3.27
CA GLN A 64 -24.12 11.14 1.84
C GLN A 64 -23.22 12.22 1.23
N CYS A 65 -23.44 13.49 1.59
CA CYS A 65 -22.57 14.59 1.15
C CYS A 65 -21.11 14.36 1.55
N MET A 66 -20.86 14.04 2.82
CA MET A 66 -19.50 13.80 3.32
C MET A 66 -18.79 12.67 2.57
N HIS A 67 -19.52 11.62 2.18
CA HIS A 67 -18.98 10.52 1.40
C HIS A 67 -18.66 10.92 -0.05
N ASP A 68 -19.51 11.76 -0.66
CA ASP A 68 -19.46 12.07 -2.09
C ASP A 68 -18.69 13.37 -2.42
N ILE A 69 -18.32 14.19 -1.42
CA ILE A 69 -17.52 15.42 -1.61
C ILE A 69 -16.23 15.16 -2.42
N PRO A 70 -15.41 14.12 -2.15
CA PRO A 70 -14.18 13.88 -2.92
C PRO A 70 -14.48 13.67 -4.42
N ALA A 71 -15.46 12.81 -4.73
CA ALA A 71 -15.84 12.53 -6.12
C ALA A 71 -16.42 13.76 -6.83
N TYR A 72 -17.15 14.61 -6.10
CA TYR A 72 -17.63 15.89 -6.62
C TYR A 72 -16.48 16.82 -6.98
N ILE A 73 -15.48 17.00 -6.11
CA ILE A 73 -14.30 17.85 -6.34
C ILE A 73 -13.48 17.34 -7.54
N ASP A 74 -13.28 16.03 -7.66
CA ASP A 74 -12.59 15.44 -8.81
C ASP A 74 -13.33 15.76 -10.12
N ARG A 75 -14.66 15.60 -10.14
CA ARG A 75 -15.46 15.94 -11.33
C ARG A 75 -15.40 17.42 -11.66
N GLU A 76 -15.48 18.29 -10.66
CA GLU A 76 -15.34 19.74 -10.82
C GLU A 76 -14.02 20.08 -11.50
N ARG A 77 -12.91 19.50 -11.00
CA ARG A 77 -11.55 19.71 -11.51
C ARG A 77 -11.36 19.22 -12.93
N PHE A 78 -11.85 18.02 -13.26
CA PHE A 78 -11.54 17.38 -14.56
C PHE A 78 -12.57 17.66 -15.66
N ARG A 79 -13.79 18.07 -15.33
CA ARG A 79 -14.89 18.17 -16.32
C ARG A 79 -15.66 19.48 -16.29
N SER A 80 -15.49 20.32 -15.28
CA SER A 80 -16.24 21.55 -14.93
C SER A 80 -17.23 21.39 -13.78
N GLN A 81 -17.46 22.51 -13.10
CA GLN A 81 -18.38 22.64 -11.97
C GLN A 81 -19.83 22.29 -12.33
N ILE A 82 -20.31 22.70 -13.51
CA ILE A 82 -21.67 22.36 -13.98
C ILE A 82 -21.85 20.85 -14.13
N VAL A 83 -20.85 20.15 -14.67
CA VAL A 83 -20.90 18.68 -14.78
C VAL A 83 -20.92 18.03 -13.40
N ALA A 84 -20.12 18.55 -12.46
CA ALA A 84 -20.12 18.07 -11.08
C ALA A 84 -21.49 18.26 -10.40
N ILE A 85 -22.12 19.43 -10.56
CA ILE A 85 -23.44 19.74 -9.99
C ILE A 85 -24.52 18.81 -10.56
N ARG A 86 -24.50 18.56 -11.87
CA ARG A 86 -25.45 17.62 -12.50
C ARG A 86 -25.25 16.18 -12.02
N THR A 87 -24.01 15.78 -11.74
CA THR A 87 -23.68 14.41 -11.31
C THR A 87 -23.95 14.19 -9.82
N TYR A 88 -23.67 15.19 -8.98
CA TYR A 88 -23.85 15.14 -7.53
C TYR A 88 -24.65 16.36 -7.03
N PRO A 89 -25.93 16.50 -7.44
CA PRO A 89 -26.75 17.65 -7.06
C PRO A 89 -26.95 17.74 -5.54
N HIS A 90 -26.99 16.60 -4.85
CA HIS A 90 -27.09 16.53 -3.39
C HIS A 90 -25.84 17.06 -2.69
N VAL A 91 -24.63 16.86 -3.24
CA VAL A 91 -23.41 17.43 -2.67
C VAL A 91 -23.48 18.94 -2.77
N TRP A 92 -23.71 19.48 -3.97
CA TRP A 92 -23.81 20.92 -4.17
C TRP A 92 -24.85 21.54 -3.24
N TRP A 93 -26.06 20.98 -3.19
CA TRP A 93 -27.14 21.47 -2.30
C TRP A 93 -26.76 21.40 -0.81
N SER A 94 -26.07 20.34 -0.40
CA SER A 94 -25.57 20.19 0.97
C SER A 94 -24.54 21.23 1.37
N LEU A 95 -23.70 21.71 0.43
CA LEU A 95 -22.70 22.76 0.71
C LEU A 95 -23.38 24.08 1.12
N TRP A 96 -24.60 24.34 0.65
CA TRP A 96 -25.37 25.53 1.03
C TRP A 96 -26.02 25.41 2.42
N LEU A 97 -26.41 24.19 2.79
CA LEU A 97 -27.24 23.94 3.97
C LEU A 97 -26.45 23.50 5.19
N TYR A 98 -25.34 22.80 4.99
CA TYR A 98 -24.50 22.24 6.05
C TYR A 98 -23.13 22.92 6.07
N PRO A 99 -22.86 23.82 7.04
CA PRO A 99 -21.57 24.49 7.15
C PRO A 99 -20.38 23.53 7.28
N ALA A 100 -20.60 22.35 7.87
CA ALA A 100 -19.58 21.31 7.98
C ALA A 100 -19.15 20.76 6.60
N CYS A 101 -20.11 20.51 5.71
CA CYS A 101 -19.82 20.07 4.34
C CYS A 101 -19.07 21.16 3.55
N ALA A 102 -19.51 22.42 3.65
CA ALA A 102 -18.82 23.56 3.04
C ALA A 102 -17.38 23.68 3.52
N ARG A 103 -17.14 23.53 4.82
CA ARG A 103 -15.80 23.60 5.41
C ARG A 103 -14.87 22.51 4.89
N VAL A 104 -15.35 21.27 4.77
CA VAL A 104 -14.56 20.17 4.22
C VAL A 104 -14.25 20.42 2.75
N TYR A 105 -15.22 20.88 1.97
CA TYR A 105 -15.02 21.27 0.57
C TYR A 105 -13.94 22.37 0.42
N GLU A 106 -14.02 23.45 1.20
CA GLU A 106 -13.02 24.54 1.20
C GLU A 106 -11.62 24.05 1.59
N LEU A 107 -11.51 23.25 2.65
CA LEU A 107 -10.23 22.70 3.11
C LEU A 107 -9.60 21.81 2.05
N THR A 108 -10.38 20.95 1.40
CA THR A 108 -9.91 20.07 0.33
C THR A 108 -9.42 20.89 -0.87
N HIS A 109 -10.17 21.90 -1.30
CA HIS A 109 -9.71 22.82 -2.36
C HIS A 109 -8.41 23.55 -1.97
N SER A 110 -8.32 24.03 -0.73
CA SER A 110 -7.12 24.70 -0.24
C SER A 110 -5.89 23.77 -0.24
N LEU A 111 -6.07 22.49 0.09
CA LEU A 111 -5.02 21.48 0.02
C LEU A 111 -4.59 21.20 -1.42
N ILE A 112 -5.54 21.05 -2.34
CA ILE A 112 -5.26 20.86 -3.76
C ILE A 112 -4.50 22.06 -4.35
N GLU A 113 -4.89 23.29 -4.01
CA GLU A 113 -4.18 24.49 -4.43
C GLU A 113 -2.77 24.56 -3.85
N ALA A 114 -2.59 24.23 -2.57
CA ALA A 114 -1.28 24.17 -1.93
C ALA A 114 -0.38 23.12 -2.59
N GLU A 115 -0.93 21.95 -2.95
CA GLU A 115 -0.20 20.89 -3.68
C GLU A 115 0.25 21.40 -5.06
N GLN A 116 -0.65 22.05 -5.80
CA GLN A 116 -0.35 22.60 -7.13
C GLN A 116 0.71 23.71 -7.10
N ARG A 117 0.77 24.49 -6.01
CA ARG A 117 1.83 25.48 -5.79
C ARG A 117 3.13 24.89 -5.27
N GLY A 118 3.15 23.61 -4.88
CA GLY A 118 4.29 22.97 -4.24
C GLY A 118 4.49 23.38 -2.78
N ASP A 119 3.49 24.01 -2.14
CA ASP A 119 3.53 24.40 -0.73
C ASP A 119 3.47 23.18 0.20
N ILE A 120 2.88 22.08 -0.29
CA ILE A 120 2.88 20.77 0.36
C ILE A 120 3.53 19.74 -0.57
N LEU A 121 4.43 18.93 0.00
CA LEU A 121 4.95 17.76 -0.69
C LEU A 121 3.80 16.75 -0.85
N PRO A 122 3.63 16.11 -2.03
CA PRO A 122 2.70 15.01 -2.15
C PRO A 122 3.03 14.00 -1.07
N PHE A 123 2.02 13.55 -0.32
CA PHE A 123 2.22 12.51 0.68
C PHE A 123 2.85 11.32 -0.04
N ALA A 124 4.11 11.03 0.28
CA ALA A 124 4.74 9.79 -0.12
C ALA A 124 3.95 8.69 0.58
N LEU A 125 3.00 8.08 -0.13
CA LEU A 125 2.43 6.83 0.33
C LEU A 125 3.62 5.90 0.56
N PRO A 126 3.74 5.23 1.72
CA PRO A 126 4.72 4.20 1.87
C PRO A 126 4.46 3.21 0.74
N ILE A 127 5.40 3.12 -0.20
CA ILE A 127 5.42 2.06 -1.18
C ILE A 127 5.51 0.80 -0.33
N LEU A 128 4.37 0.11 -0.18
CA LEU A 128 4.39 -1.20 0.44
C LEU A 128 5.35 -2.01 -0.42
N PRO A 129 6.42 -2.60 0.16
CA PRO A 129 7.30 -3.45 -0.62
C PRO A 129 6.40 -4.49 -1.31
N ALA A 130 6.57 -4.63 -2.63
CA ALA A 130 5.87 -5.66 -3.39
C ALA A 130 6.03 -6.98 -2.65
N GLU A 131 4.94 -7.73 -2.48
CA GLU A 131 5.03 -9.03 -1.82
C GLU A 131 6.01 -9.89 -2.62
N PRO A 132 7.05 -10.45 -1.98
CA PRO A 132 8.06 -11.22 -2.71
C PRO A 132 7.40 -12.41 -3.37
N ILE A 133 7.66 -12.60 -4.66
CA ILE A 133 7.17 -13.77 -5.40
C ILE A 133 7.92 -14.99 -4.89
N ILE A 134 7.22 -15.91 -4.23
CA ILE A 134 7.79 -17.16 -3.71
C ILE A 134 7.78 -18.20 -4.84
N LEU A 135 8.96 -18.56 -5.31
CA LEU A 135 9.15 -19.56 -6.37
C LEU A 135 9.13 -21.00 -5.84
N GLY A 136 9.59 -21.19 -4.61
CA GLY A 136 9.64 -22.51 -3.99
C GLY A 136 9.96 -22.46 -2.51
N GLU A 137 9.57 -23.53 -1.83
CA GLU A 137 9.83 -23.75 -0.40
C GLU A 137 10.33 -25.19 -0.20
N VAL A 138 11.52 -25.31 0.37
CA VAL A 138 12.15 -26.59 0.71
C VAL A 138 12.24 -26.69 2.21
N THR A 139 11.61 -27.73 2.78
CA THR A 139 11.70 -28.03 4.21
C THR A 139 12.57 -29.26 4.43
N ILE A 140 13.68 -29.09 5.14
CA ILE A 140 14.60 -30.17 5.50
C ILE A 140 14.39 -30.52 6.97
N ALA A 141 14.02 -31.78 7.22
CA ALA A 141 13.77 -32.26 8.57
C ALA A 141 15.03 -32.12 9.44
N GLY A 142 14.89 -31.52 10.62
CA GLY A 142 16.04 -31.33 11.54
C GLY A 142 16.72 -32.63 11.95
N SER A 143 15.95 -33.72 12.00
CA SER A 143 16.46 -35.06 12.29
C SER A 143 17.45 -35.56 11.22
N LEU A 144 17.25 -35.21 9.95
CA LEU A 144 18.16 -35.55 8.85
C LEU A 144 19.49 -34.81 9.01
N ILE A 145 19.42 -33.50 9.28
CA ILE A 145 20.59 -32.64 9.49
C ILE A 145 21.41 -33.17 10.68
N ALA A 146 20.75 -33.49 11.80
CA ALA A 146 21.40 -34.06 12.97
C ALA A 146 22.06 -35.42 12.69
N GLN A 147 21.45 -36.27 11.86
CA GLN A 147 22.03 -37.55 11.45
C GLN A 147 23.27 -37.36 10.58
N ILE A 148 23.20 -36.48 9.57
CA ILE A 148 24.33 -36.17 8.67
C ILE A 148 25.50 -35.59 9.48
N TYR A 149 25.22 -34.64 10.38
CA TYR A 149 26.24 -34.02 11.21
C TYR A 149 26.97 -35.04 12.09
N ARG A 150 26.24 -35.96 12.74
CA ARG A 150 26.83 -37.04 13.54
C ARG A 150 27.64 -38.03 12.70
N LEU A 151 27.14 -38.37 11.52
CA LEU A 151 27.81 -39.33 10.64
C LEU A 151 29.15 -38.78 10.15
N LEU A 152 29.21 -37.50 9.81
CA LEU A 152 30.45 -36.82 9.43
C LEU A 152 31.42 -36.64 10.61
N GLU A 153 30.92 -36.43 11.84
CA GLU A 153 31.78 -36.39 13.03
C GLU A 153 32.50 -37.73 13.25
N VAL A 154 31.81 -38.86 13.02
CA VAL A 154 32.42 -40.19 13.11
C VAL A 154 33.37 -40.44 11.94
N MET A 155 32.99 -40.09 10.71
CA MET A 155 33.78 -40.35 9.51
C MET A 155 35.02 -39.46 9.36
N GLY A 156 34.96 -38.19 9.77
CA GLY A 156 36.06 -37.23 9.66
C GLY A 156 37.31 -37.62 10.46
N THR A 157 37.18 -38.56 11.40
CA THR A 157 38.33 -39.12 12.13
C THR A 157 39.04 -40.25 11.39
N ALA A 158 38.40 -40.87 10.40
CA ALA A 158 38.90 -42.06 9.70
C ALA A 158 39.55 -41.76 8.35
N GLN A 159 39.17 -40.67 7.68
CA GLN A 159 39.67 -40.30 6.36
C GLN A 159 40.60 -39.09 6.46
N GLY A 160 41.92 -39.33 6.49
CA GLY A 160 42.97 -38.31 6.52
C GLY A 160 43.10 -37.48 5.23
N ASN A 161 42.00 -37.28 4.50
CA ASN A 161 41.93 -36.45 3.31
C ASN A 161 40.76 -35.48 3.50
N ALA A 162 41.09 -34.27 3.92
CA ALA A 162 40.16 -33.18 4.22
C ALA A 162 39.55 -32.56 2.95
N ASN A 163 39.02 -33.39 2.06
CA ASN A 163 38.17 -32.89 1.00
C ASN A 163 36.76 -32.75 1.56
N GLU A 164 36.15 -31.62 1.23
CA GLU A 164 34.82 -31.22 1.64
C GLU A 164 33.82 -32.28 1.16
N ASP A 165 33.20 -33.00 2.11
CA ASP A 165 32.16 -33.97 1.79
C ASP A 165 30.84 -33.21 1.56
N ASP A 166 30.37 -33.25 0.32
CA ASP A 166 29.12 -32.63 -0.09
C ASP A 166 27.94 -33.54 0.29
N ALA A 167 27.08 -33.09 1.21
CA ALA A 167 25.83 -33.77 1.50
C ALA A 167 24.69 -33.09 0.72
N VAL A 168 24.11 -33.80 -0.24
CA VAL A 168 22.86 -33.38 -0.89
C VAL A 168 21.73 -33.58 0.12
N LEU A 169 21.05 -32.50 0.51
CA LEU A 169 19.98 -32.53 1.50
C LEU A 169 18.61 -32.72 0.86
N SER A 170 18.40 -32.10 -0.29
CA SER A 170 17.15 -32.13 -1.01
C SER A 170 17.37 -31.77 -2.48
N GLU A 171 16.65 -32.48 -3.34
CA GLU A 171 16.47 -32.19 -4.76
C GLU A 171 14.94 -32.20 -4.96
N ASP A 172 14.41 -31.06 -5.37
CA ASP A 172 12.96 -30.85 -5.54
C ASP A 172 12.68 -30.10 -6.84
N GLU A 173 11.51 -30.34 -7.42
CA GLU A 173 11.06 -29.65 -8.62
C GLU A 173 9.73 -28.95 -8.31
N GLN A 174 9.77 -27.61 -8.24
CA GLN A 174 8.62 -26.79 -7.88
C GLN A 174 8.39 -25.71 -8.93
N GLN A 175 7.16 -25.57 -9.41
CA GLN A 175 6.75 -24.52 -10.36
C GLN A 175 7.62 -24.47 -11.65
N GLY A 176 8.20 -25.60 -12.07
CA GLY A 176 9.08 -25.67 -13.24
C GLY A 176 10.54 -25.28 -12.96
N TYR A 177 10.91 -25.10 -11.69
CA TYR A 177 12.28 -24.90 -11.25
C TYR A 177 12.82 -26.15 -10.55
N ALA A 178 14.00 -26.61 -10.97
CA ALA A 178 14.77 -27.61 -10.25
C ALA A 178 15.57 -26.91 -9.15
N ILE A 179 15.28 -27.24 -7.89
CA ILE A 179 15.88 -26.67 -6.70
C ILE A 179 16.71 -27.75 -6.01
N ASN A 180 18.01 -27.52 -5.88
CA ASN A 180 18.90 -28.38 -5.10
C ASN A 180 19.44 -27.64 -3.90
N VAL A 181 19.37 -28.29 -2.74
CA VAL A 181 19.98 -27.80 -1.51
C VAL A 181 21.08 -28.77 -1.11
N THR A 182 22.30 -28.26 -1.09
CA THR A 182 23.48 -29.00 -0.61
C THR A 182 24.03 -28.34 0.64
N MET A 183 24.68 -29.14 1.48
CA MET A 183 25.35 -28.65 2.67
C MET A 183 26.75 -29.23 2.76
N HIS A 184 27.73 -28.35 2.85
CA HIS A 184 29.13 -28.68 3.09
C HIS A 184 29.43 -28.43 4.56
N LEU A 185 29.65 -29.48 5.33
CA LEU A 185 29.94 -29.34 6.76
C LEU A 185 31.44 -29.21 6.99
N ARG A 186 31.85 -28.20 7.76
CA ARG A 186 33.22 -28.02 8.23
C ARG A 186 33.25 -28.17 9.75
N HIS A 187 33.95 -29.19 10.22
CA HIS A 187 33.99 -29.51 11.65
C HIS A 187 34.45 -28.28 12.46
N LYS A 188 33.64 -27.89 13.46
CA LYS A 188 33.82 -26.73 14.37
C LYS A 188 33.63 -25.34 13.77
N GLU A 189 33.59 -25.19 12.45
CA GLU A 189 33.37 -23.89 11.78
C GLU A 189 31.89 -23.69 11.38
N GLY A 190 31.12 -24.77 11.32
CA GLY A 190 29.70 -24.75 10.94
C GLY A 190 29.46 -25.48 9.61
N GLY A 191 28.43 -25.06 8.89
CA GLY A 191 28.10 -25.61 7.58
C GLY A 191 27.95 -24.50 6.56
N ARG A 192 28.33 -24.74 5.32
CA ARG A 192 27.96 -23.91 4.19
C ARG A 192 26.75 -24.54 3.52
N ILE A 193 25.65 -23.81 3.44
CA ILE A 193 24.49 -24.22 2.65
C ILE A 193 24.62 -23.60 1.27
N LEU A 194 24.43 -24.41 0.24
CA LEU A 194 24.31 -24.00 -1.14
C LEU A 194 22.89 -24.29 -1.60
N VAL A 195 22.26 -23.33 -2.26
CA VAL A 195 20.97 -23.48 -2.93
C VAL A 195 21.21 -23.18 -4.40
N SER A 196 20.93 -24.15 -5.28
CA SER A 196 20.98 -23.95 -6.72
C SER A 196 19.58 -24.06 -7.31
N ILE A 197 19.23 -23.15 -8.21
CA ILE A 197 17.94 -23.15 -8.92
C ILE A 197 18.16 -23.14 -10.44
N GLN A 198 17.42 -23.97 -11.16
CA GLN A 198 17.41 -24.01 -12.62
C GLN A 198 15.99 -23.92 -13.16
N PRO A 199 15.67 -22.99 -14.08
CA PRO A 199 16.58 -21.96 -14.64
C PRO A 199 17.03 -20.90 -13.60
N PRO A 200 18.17 -20.22 -13.80
CA PRO A 200 18.67 -19.18 -12.90
C PRO A 200 17.67 -18.03 -12.72
N VAL A 201 17.52 -17.53 -11.50
CA VAL A 201 16.62 -16.41 -11.16
C VAL A 201 17.36 -15.30 -10.44
N GLN A 202 16.91 -14.06 -10.62
CA GLN A 202 17.36 -12.93 -9.81
C GLN A 202 16.49 -12.84 -8.55
N GLY A 203 17.10 -13.07 -7.39
CA GLY A 203 16.36 -13.12 -6.14
C GLY A 203 17.24 -13.43 -4.94
N ILE A 204 16.59 -13.79 -3.84
CA ILE A 204 17.24 -14.18 -2.59
C ILE A 204 16.72 -15.54 -2.12
N ALA A 205 17.64 -16.36 -1.60
CA ALA A 205 17.27 -17.50 -0.78
C ALA A 205 17.20 -17.05 0.68
N VAL A 206 16.13 -17.45 1.36
CA VAL A 206 15.88 -17.15 2.77
C VAL A 206 15.91 -18.44 3.55
N LEU A 207 16.96 -18.62 4.33
CA LEU A 207 17.10 -19.72 5.28
C LEU A 207 16.46 -19.33 6.61
N THR A 208 15.48 -20.09 7.05
CA THR A 208 14.78 -19.92 8.33
C THR A 208 15.01 -21.14 9.23
N VAL A 209 15.54 -20.88 10.42
CA VAL A 209 15.73 -21.88 11.48
C VAL A 209 15.26 -21.25 12.79
N ARG A 210 14.04 -21.59 13.24
CA ARG A 210 13.36 -20.90 14.36
C ARG A 210 13.25 -19.40 14.10
N ASP A 211 13.81 -18.58 14.98
CA ASP A 211 13.83 -17.11 14.89
C ASP A 211 15.01 -16.58 14.07
N LEU A 212 15.92 -17.46 13.64
CA LEU A 212 17.06 -17.08 12.81
C LEU A 212 16.62 -17.06 11.34
N ARG A 213 16.73 -15.89 10.73
CA ARG A 213 16.51 -15.66 9.30
C ARG A 213 17.81 -15.18 8.68
N ILE A 214 18.30 -15.91 7.67
CA ILE A 214 19.51 -15.57 6.92
C ILE A 214 19.13 -15.44 5.46
N GLU A 215 19.39 -14.27 4.88
CA GLU A 215 19.11 -13.97 3.47
C GLU A 215 20.43 -13.97 2.70
N PHE A 216 20.43 -14.59 1.54
CA PHE A 216 21.61 -14.66 0.68
C PHE A 216 21.20 -14.66 -0.80
N PRO A 217 21.77 -13.77 -1.62
CA PRO A 217 21.34 -13.57 -3.00
C PRO A 217 21.79 -14.71 -3.91
N PHE A 218 21.01 -14.96 -4.97
CA PHE A 218 21.44 -15.78 -6.09
C PHE A 218 22.41 -15.01 -6.97
N ASP A 219 23.45 -15.69 -7.44
CA ASP A 219 24.34 -15.19 -8.48
C ASP A 219 23.77 -15.39 -9.90
N GLU A 220 24.51 -14.94 -10.91
CA GLU A 220 24.12 -15.08 -12.33
C GLU A 220 23.95 -16.54 -12.78
N THR A 221 24.48 -17.50 -12.02
CA THR A 221 24.37 -18.93 -12.31
C THR A 221 23.19 -19.61 -11.59
N GLY A 222 22.44 -18.85 -10.78
CA GLY A 222 21.35 -19.38 -9.97
C GLY A 222 21.84 -20.10 -8.73
N ILE A 223 23.01 -19.73 -8.19
CA ILE A 223 23.55 -20.30 -6.95
C ILE A 223 23.53 -19.23 -5.86
N ALA A 224 22.96 -19.58 -4.71
CA ALA A 224 23.02 -18.79 -3.49
C ALA A 224 23.74 -19.60 -2.42
N SER A 225 24.65 -18.98 -1.65
CA SER A 225 25.33 -19.69 -0.56
C SER A 225 25.47 -18.85 0.70
N THR A 226 25.40 -19.51 1.86
CA THR A 226 25.60 -18.88 3.16
C THR A 226 26.29 -19.81 4.15
N ILE A 227 26.91 -19.23 5.18
CA ILE A 227 27.54 -19.97 6.28
C ILE A 227 26.56 -19.99 7.45
N VAL A 228 26.23 -21.21 7.90
CA VAL A 228 25.43 -21.48 9.08
C VAL A 228 26.36 -21.82 10.24
N PRO A 229 26.36 -21.04 11.33
CA PRO A 229 27.22 -21.30 12.48
C PRO A 229 26.98 -22.67 13.09
N ALA A 230 28.05 -23.31 13.59
CA ALA A 230 27.95 -24.60 14.28
C ALA A 230 26.93 -24.58 15.44
N SER A 231 26.85 -23.46 16.17
CA SER A 231 25.87 -23.26 17.25
C SER A 231 24.42 -23.35 16.78
N VAL A 232 24.13 -23.03 15.52
CA VAL A 232 22.78 -23.17 14.96
C VAL A 232 22.53 -24.64 14.63
N LEU A 233 23.47 -25.28 13.93
CA LEU A 233 23.38 -26.68 13.53
C LEU A 233 23.29 -27.65 14.71
N GLU A 234 24.04 -27.41 15.79
CA GLU A 234 24.00 -28.20 17.02
C GLU A 234 22.65 -28.07 17.76
N ASN A 235 21.99 -26.91 17.62
CA ASN A 235 20.70 -26.63 18.23
C ASN A 235 19.50 -27.07 17.38
N ILE A 236 19.74 -27.52 16.14
CA ILE A 236 18.74 -28.21 15.32
C ILE A 236 18.48 -29.57 15.98
N SER A 237 17.48 -29.59 16.85
CA SER A 237 16.99 -30.79 17.51
C SER A 237 16.04 -31.56 16.59
N HIS A 238 15.59 -32.73 17.02
CA HIS A 238 14.56 -33.54 16.33
C HIS A 238 13.22 -32.81 16.07
N HIS A 239 13.05 -31.57 16.54
CA HIS A 239 11.79 -30.81 16.46
C HIS A 239 11.95 -29.45 15.77
N THR A 240 13.06 -29.19 15.09
CA THR A 240 13.27 -27.92 14.38
C THR A 240 13.67 -28.22 12.95
N ASP A 241 12.77 -27.90 12.03
CA ASP A 241 13.05 -28.05 10.61
C ASP A 241 13.76 -26.80 10.09
N LEU A 242 14.56 -27.03 9.05
CA LEU A 242 15.25 -25.99 8.32
C LEU A 242 14.42 -25.69 7.08
N GLN A 243 13.95 -24.44 6.97
CA GLN A 243 13.15 -24.01 5.84
C GLN A 243 13.98 -23.10 4.94
N ILE A 244 13.95 -23.36 3.64
CA ILE A 244 14.54 -22.50 2.63
C ILE A 244 13.43 -22.02 1.71
N THR A 245 13.23 -20.72 1.66
CA THR A 245 12.28 -20.07 0.75
C THR A 245 13.06 -19.34 -0.33
N ILE A 246 12.67 -19.52 -1.60
CA ILE A 246 13.25 -18.82 -2.73
C ILE A 246 12.33 -17.67 -3.12
N GLN A 247 12.83 -16.45 -3.02
CA GLN A 247 12.11 -15.23 -3.33
C GLN A 247 12.71 -14.59 -4.58
N GLN A 248 11.88 -14.33 -5.59
CA GLN A 248 12.27 -13.54 -6.75
C GLN A 248 12.10 -12.06 -6.42
N ASN A 249 13.08 -11.24 -6.78
CA ASN A 249 12.88 -9.79 -6.75
C ASN A 249 11.95 -9.45 -7.92
N ASP A 250 10.86 -8.72 -7.64
CA ASP A 250 10.14 -8.03 -8.70
C ASP A 250 11.14 -7.06 -9.34
N ASP A 251 11.59 -7.40 -10.55
CA ASP A 251 12.38 -6.48 -11.36
C ASP A 251 11.43 -5.34 -11.75
N PRO A 252 11.72 -4.08 -11.38
CA PRO A 252 10.92 -2.96 -11.84
C PRO A 252 11.16 -2.80 -13.35
N ASP A 253 10.24 -3.34 -14.16
CA ASP A 253 10.11 -2.99 -15.59
C ASP A 253 10.12 -1.47 -15.83
#